data_AF-A0A926VPF7-F1
#
_entry.id   AF-A0A926VPF7-F1
#
_cell.length_a   1.000
_cell.length_b   1.000
_cell.length_c   1.000
_cell.angle_alpha   90.00
_cell.angle_beta   90.00
_cell.angle_gamma   90.00
#
_symmetry.space_group_name_H-M   'P 1'
#
loop_
_entity.id
_entity.type
_entity.pdbx_description
1 polymer ?
#
loop_
_entity_poly.entity_id
_entity_poly.type
_entity_poly.pdbx_seq_one_letter_code
_entity_poly.pdbx_strand_id
1 'polypeptide(L)'
;MDKDKLPARFVRGFWYLDKISELVNRSVQSSSSQNSFSFSELHPTNLVIRETNGEPENLTIRFQAYKTEEYYRKDLRSDSVYTKITRDMGNPFVPNYLAFLRRKIKIKELENKQYEYQFLDSSSYKNNIEKGDWIIIKPQNNTTNVLLQVESSEGSNLTYKHVSFEEDNNDEVSTIINNITNPEIVREVVYYQNIEPSVYYLNMIGIYIYNIFFVGIENNTYSKPGINDIINSILNMNNSLKNKKINVIEPYNNDQKKNFFDNLAFSKQPKNVKMSKVKEILERVAYMYLKLTIKESENSYYNSRKEDKERITLLLEDLEKLKRNITDFINSNEMQTVLLRSYLSDELLKEIPTLSQLINNSQIGVSLEFDKLTSSLVEVQSGNMTIRLDDMLTIM
;
A
#
# COMPACT_ATOMS: atom_id res chain seq x y z
N MET A 1 11.03 22.28 9.77
CA MET A 1 9.84 21.98 10.60
C MET A 1 9.49 23.22 11.41
N ASP A 2 8.33 23.81 11.16
CA ASP A 2 7.79 24.84 12.04
C ASP A 2 7.29 24.15 13.31
N LYS A 3 8.10 24.19 14.38
CA LYS A 3 7.94 23.37 15.59
C LYS A 3 6.57 23.56 16.25
N ASP A 4 5.95 24.70 16.01
CA ASP A 4 4.70 25.14 16.64
C ASP A 4 3.46 24.44 16.06
N LYS A 5 3.54 23.84 14.86
CA LYS A 5 2.42 23.14 14.22
C LYS A 5 2.44 21.61 14.38
N LEU A 6 3.54 21.06 14.90
CA LEU A 6 3.76 19.61 14.98
C LEU A 6 2.70 18.86 15.84
N PRO A 7 2.31 19.37 17.04
CA PRO A 7 1.29 18.71 17.85
C PRO A 7 -0.08 18.66 17.16
N ALA A 8 -0.49 19.74 16.51
CA ALA A 8 -1.75 19.78 15.74
C ALA A 8 -1.72 18.80 14.56
N ARG A 9 -0.58 18.66 13.89
CA ARG A 9 -0.37 17.66 12.83
C ARG A 9 -0.49 16.23 13.36
N PHE A 10 0.08 15.93 14.54
CA PHE A 10 -0.04 14.61 15.15
C PHE A 10 -1.48 14.28 15.54
N VAL A 11 -2.20 15.21 16.16
CA VAL A 11 -3.60 15.00 16.57
C VAL A 11 -4.51 14.80 15.36
N ARG A 12 -4.46 15.72 14.38
CA ARG A 12 -5.28 15.63 13.16
C ARG A 12 -4.91 14.39 12.35
N GLY A 13 -3.61 14.15 12.17
CA GLY A 13 -3.12 13.01 11.42
C GLY A 13 -3.51 11.67 12.03
N PHE A 14 -3.47 11.58 13.35
CA PHE A 14 -3.95 10.42 14.07
C PHE A 14 -5.45 10.20 13.86
N TRP A 15 -6.28 11.24 14.01
CA TRP A 15 -7.73 11.14 13.78
C TRP A 15 -8.05 10.61 12.38
N TYR A 16 -7.39 11.13 11.33
CA TYR A 16 -7.60 10.64 9.97
C TYR A 16 -7.22 9.17 9.83
N LEU A 17 -6.06 8.78 10.36
CA LEU A 17 -5.58 7.40 10.29
C LEU A 17 -6.52 6.43 11.02
N ASP A 18 -7.01 6.81 12.20
CA ASP A 18 -8.00 6.08 12.99
C ASP A 18 -9.28 5.87 12.16
N LYS A 19 -9.83 6.94 11.59
CA LYS A 19 -11.06 6.87 10.77
C LYS A 19 -10.91 6.10 9.47
N ILE A 20 -9.77 6.19 8.79
CA ILE A 20 -9.50 5.39 7.59
C ILE A 20 -9.42 3.90 7.98
N SER A 21 -8.81 3.58 9.11
CA SER A 21 -8.64 2.20 9.56
C SER A 21 -9.97 1.60 10.04
N GLU A 22 -10.80 2.36 10.75
CA GLU A 22 -12.18 1.98 11.09
C GLU A 22 -13.03 1.72 9.83
N LEU A 23 -12.88 2.56 8.80
CA LEU A 23 -13.57 2.40 7.51
C LEU A 23 -13.14 1.13 6.78
N VAL A 24 -11.84 0.83 6.76
CA VAL A 24 -11.30 -0.41 6.21
C VAL A 24 -11.81 -1.62 6.99
N ASN A 25 -11.76 -1.57 8.33
CA ASN A 25 -12.25 -2.64 9.17
C ASN A 25 -13.73 -2.94 8.92
N ARG A 26 -14.59 -1.90 8.85
CA ARG A 26 -16.00 -2.08 8.48
C ARG A 26 -16.17 -2.73 7.11
N SER A 27 -15.36 -2.32 6.14
CA SER A 27 -15.39 -2.90 4.78
C SER A 27 -15.03 -4.39 4.81
N VAL A 28 -13.96 -4.77 5.49
CA VAL A 28 -13.51 -6.17 5.63
C VAL A 28 -14.47 -7.01 6.49
N GLN A 29 -15.07 -6.44 7.54
CA GLN A 29 -16.04 -7.12 8.38
C GLN A 29 -17.39 -7.32 7.71
N SER A 30 -17.83 -6.37 6.89
CA SER A 30 -19.05 -6.51 6.07
C SER A 30 -18.95 -7.66 5.07
N SER A 31 -17.72 -8.06 4.71
CA SER A 31 -17.43 -9.22 3.87
C SER A 31 -17.48 -10.58 4.60
N SER A 32 -18.07 -10.64 5.80
CA SER A 32 -18.04 -11.82 6.68
C SER A 32 -18.94 -12.99 6.28
N SER A 33 -19.80 -12.83 5.27
CA SER A 33 -20.34 -13.98 4.53
C SER A 33 -19.25 -14.48 3.58
N GLN A 34 -18.87 -15.76 3.71
CA GLN A 34 -17.64 -16.41 3.24
C GLN A 34 -17.19 -16.25 1.77
N ASN A 35 -17.81 -15.40 0.94
CA ASN A 35 -17.46 -15.16 -0.47
C ASN A 35 -17.70 -13.73 -0.98
N SER A 36 -17.81 -12.72 -0.11
CA SER A 36 -18.11 -11.36 -0.58
C SER A 36 -16.86 -10.52 -0.84
N PHE A 37 -16.20 -10.77 -1.98
CA PHE A 37 -15.26 -9.83 -2.57
C PHE A 37 -15.92 -8.45 -2.67
N SER A 38 -15.38 -7.47 -1.95
CA SER A 38 -15.87 -6.09 -1.91
C SER A 38 -14.69 -5.15 -2.01
N PHE A 39 -14.73 -4.26 -2.99
CA PHE A 39 -13.64 -3.35 -3.30
C PHE A 39 -14.16 -1.92 -3.45
N SER A 40 -13.62 -1.04 -2.62
CA SER A 40 -13.84 0.39 -2.69
C SER A 40 -12.50 1.10 -2.78
N GLU A 41 -12.39 2.10 -3.62
CA GLU A 41 -11.15 2.85 -3.73
C GLU A 41 -11.00 3.80 -2.53
N LEU A 42 -9.87 3.74 -1.83
CA LEU A 42 -9.53 4.69 -0.78
C LEU A 42 -8.78 5.90 -1.33
N HIS A 43 -8.84 6.18 -2.63
CA HIS A 43 -8.26 7.41 -3.17
C HIS A 43 -8.91 8.63 -2.49
N PRO A 44 -8.16 9.70 -2.14
CA PRO A 44 -8.70 10.82 -1.37
C PRO A 44 -9.97 11.46 -1.94
N THR A 45 -10.10 11.50 -3.27
CA THR A 45 -11.28 12.03 -3.97
C THR A 45 -12.56 11.21 -3.75
N ASN A 46 -12.42 9.96 -3.28
CA ASN A 46 -13.51 9.06 -2.97
C ASN A 46 -13.89 9.06 -1.48
N LEU A 47 -13.19 9.82 -0.63
CA LEU A 47 -13.49 9.95 0.79
C LEU A 47 -14.33 11.21 1.06
N VAL A 48 -15.25 11.11 2.02
CA VAL A 48 -16.05 12.23 2.54
C VAL A 48 -15.98 12.21 4.05
N ILE A 49 -15.82 13.38 4.64
CA ILE A 49 -16.00 13.58 6.07
C ILE A 49 -17.49 13.82 6.29
N ARG A 50 -18.12 12.92 7.05
CA ARG A 50 -19.48 13.10 7.52
C ARG A 50 -19.43 13.96 8.78
N GLU A 51 -20.19 15.04 8.77
CA GLU A 51 -20.31 15.96 9.89
C GLU A 51 -21.66 15.77 10.59
N THR A 52 -21.64 15.87 11.91
CA THR A 52 -22.83 15.89 12.76
C THR A 52 -22.74 17.15 13.62
N ASN A 53 -23.75 18.02 13.56
CA ASN A 53 -23.77 19.32 14.25
C ASN A 53 -22.57 20.23 13.91
N GLY A 54 -22.03 20.13 12.69
CA GLY A 54 -20.86 20.91 12.29
C GLY A 54 -19.57 20.44 12.94
N GLU A 55 -19.48 19.18 13.37
CA GLU A 55 -18.25 18.54 13.84
C GLU A 55 -17.96 17.28 13.02
N PRO A 56 -16.70 17.03 12.61
CA PRO A 56 -16.33 15.87 11.81
C PRO A 56 -16.40 14.58 12.65
N GLU A 57 -17.34 13.70 12.32
CA GLU A 57 -17.60 12.48 13.11
C GLU A 57 -16.95 11.24 12.50
N ASN A 58 -17.04 11.08 11.17
CA ASN A 58 -16.64 9.84 10.50
C ASN A 58 -16.18 10.05 9.05
N LEU A 59 -15.40 9.11 8.53
CA LEU A 59 -15.10 9.00 7.11
C LEU A 59 -16.03 7.99 6.43
N THR A 60 -16.51 8.35 5.23
CA THR A 60 -17.31 7.49 4.37
C THR A 60 -16.76 7.47 2.95
N ILE A 61 -17.14 6.43 2.19
CA ILE A 61 -16.74 6.23 0.80
C ILE A 61 -17.89 6.73 -0.09
N ARG A 62 -17.59 7.60 -1.06
CA ARG A 62 -18.59 8.12 -2.02
C ARG A 62 -19.09 7.03 -2.95
N PHE A 63 -18.17 6.19 -3.39
CA PHE A 63 -18.42 5.21 -4.44
C PHE A 63 -17.68 3.90 -4.17
N GLN A 64 -18.40 2.79 -4.32
CA GLN A 64 -17.85 1.44 -4.23
C GLN A 64 -17.72 0.87 -5.65
N ALA A 65 -16.50 0.47 -6.03
CA ALA A 65 -16.21 -0.04 -7.37
C ALA A 65 -16.80 -1.44 -7.59
N TYR A 66 -16.59 -2.36 -6.65
CA TYR A 66 -17.13 -3.71 -6.73
C TYR A 66 -17.79 -4.13 -5.42
N LYS A 67 -19.00 -4.66 -5.54
CA LYS A 67 -19.76 -5.23 -4.42
C LYS A 67 -19.60 -6.75 -4.31
N THR A 68 -19.32 -7.43 -5.43
CA THR A 68 -19.13 -8.88 -5.51
C THR A 68 -18.01 -9.20 -6.50
N GLU A 69 -17.45 -10.41 -6.38
CA GLU A 69 -16.40 -10.89 -7.29
C GLU A 69 -16.93 -11.09 -8.71
N GLU A 70 -18.21 -11.44 -8.83
CA GLU A 70 -18.86 -11.67 -10.11
C GLU A 70 -18.85 -10.41 -10.99
N TYR A 71 -19.19 -9.24 -10.42
CA TYR A 71 -19.11 -7.96 -11.15
C TYR A 71 -17.68 -7.66 -11.59
N TYR A 72 -16.71 -7.92 -10.72
CA TYR A 72 -15.29 -7.74 -11.07
C TYR A 72 -14.85 -8.66 -12.21
N ARG A 73 -15.24 -9.95 -12.17
CA ARG A 73 -14.94 -10.92 -13.24
C ARG A 73 -15.62 -10.56 -14.56
N LYS A 74 -16.86 -10.04 -14.53
CA LYS A 74 -17.56 -9.56 -15.72
C LYS A 74 -16.81 -8.38 -16.37
N ASP A 75 -16.40 -7.39 -15.58
CA ASP A 75 -15.60 -6.25 -16.04
C ASP A 75 -14.22 -6.66 -16.58
N LEU A 76 -13.56 -7.61 -15.92
CA LEU A 76 -12.31 -8.20 -16.40
C LEU A 76 -12.53 -8.84 -17.77
N ARG A 77 -13.56 -9.67 -17.91
CA ARG A 77 -13.88 -10.35 -19.17
C ARG A 77 -14.09 -9.35 -20.31
N SER A 78 -14.78 -8.24 -20.08
CA SER A 78 -14.96 -7.18 -21.08
C SER A 78 -13.71 -6.31 -21.33
N ASP A 79 -12.59 -6.59 -20.65
CA ASP A 79 -11.37 -5.78 -20.66
C ASP A 79 -11.66 -4.30 -20.29
N SER A 80 -12.56 -4.12 -19.33
CA SER A 80 -13.06 -2.80 -18.92
C SER A 80 -13.15 -2.67 -17.41
N VAL A 81 -12.11 -3.11 -16.69
CA VAL A 81 -12.03 -2.97 -15.23
C VAL A 81 -12.29 -1.52 -14.82
N TYR A 82 -13.43 -1.32 -14.15
CA TYR A 82 -13.85 -0.05 -13.60
C TYR A 82 -13.01 0.32 -12.38
N THR A 83 -12.03 1.21 -12.60
CA THR A 83 -11.33 1.91 -11.54
C THR A 83 -11.22 3.39 -11.88
N LYS A 84 -11.45 4.27 -10.88
CA LYS A 84 -11.18 5.71 -11.01
C LYS A 84 -9.75 6.06 -10.64
N ILE A 85 -8.99 5.10 -10.14
CA ILE A 85 -7.55 5.24 -9.88
C ILE A 85 -6.88 5.43 -11.23
N THR A 86 -6.36 6.63 -11.45
CA THR A 86 -5.53 6.95 -12.61
C THR A 86 -4.35 5.98 -12.64
N ARG A 87 -4.00 5.41 -13.80
CA ARG A 87 -2.76 4.64 -14.00
C ARG A 87 -1.49 5.50 -13.97
N ASP A 88 -1.58 6.62 -13.27
CA ASP A 88 -0.50 7.56 -13.05
C ASP A 88 0.37 7.05 -11.91
N MET A 89 1.55 6.53 -12.26
CA MET A 89 2.55 6.07 -11.30
C MET A 89 3.10 7.22 -10.44
N GLY A 90 3.05 8.46 -10.94
CA GLY A 90 3.52 9.64 -10.24
C GLY A 90 2.59 10.09 -9.12
N ASN A 91 1.32 9.69 -9.14
CA ASN A 91 0.36 10.04 -8.10
C ASN A 91 0.71 9.33 -6.78
N PRO A 92 0.98 10.07 -5.68
CA PRO A 92 1.39 9.48 -4.39
C PRO A 92 0.28 8.67 -3.72
N PHE A 93 -0.98 8.83 -4.14
CA PHE A 93 -2.14 8.09 -3.63
C PHE A 93 -2.52 6.85 -4.46
N VAL A 94 -1.68 6.46 -5.42
CA VAL A 94 -1.89 5.27 -6.26
C VAL A 94 -0.84 4.21 -5.91
N PRO A 95 -1.21 3.06 -5.33
CA PRO A 95 -0.27 1.95 -5.14
C PRO A 95 0.38 1.54 -6.45
N ASN A 96 1.68 1.26 -6.45
CA ASN A 96 2.43 0.95 -7.67
C ASN A 96 1.77 -0.18 -8.49
N TYR A 97 1.33 -1.25 -7.83
CA TYR A 97 0.69 -2.38 -8.51
C TYR A 97 -0.60 -2.01 -9.24
N LEU A 98 -1.36 -1.02 -8.76
CA LEU A 98 -2.56 -0.56 -9.46
C LEU A 98 -2.25 0.31 -10.68
N ALA A 99 -1.13 1.05 -10.66
CA ALA A 99 -0.70 1.81 -11.83
C ALA A 99 -0.36 0.88 -13.03
N PHE A 100 0.15 -0.32 -12.72
CA PHE A 100 0.48 -1.36 -13.69
C PHE A 100 -0.52 -2.52 -13.74
N LEU A 101 -1.73 -2.30 -13.20
CA LEU A 101 -2.77 -3.33 -13.06
C LEU A 101 -3.03 -4.07 -14.37
N ARG A 102 -2.96 -3.37 -15.51
CA ARG A 102 -3.26 -3.92 -16.84
C ARG A 102 -2.07 -3.74 -17.77
N ARG A 103 -1.57 -4.83 -18.34
CA ARG A 103 -0.45 -4.83 -19.30
C ARG A 103 -0.72 -5.76 -20.47
N LYS A 104 0.10 -5.66 -21.52
CA LYS A 104 0.08 -6.63 -22.62
C LYS A 104 1.24 -7.60 -22.47
N ILE A 105 0.97 -8.88 -22.70
CA ILE A 105 1.97 -9.94 -22.66
C ILE A 105 1.89 -10.80 -23.92
N LYS A 106 3.02 -11.41 -24.27
CA LYS A 106 3.06 -12.54 -25.20
C LYS A 106 2.97 -13.83 -24.42
N ILE A 107 2.20 -14.79 -24.92
CA ILE A 107 2.13 -16.14 -24.39
C ILE A 107 2.43 -17.12 -25.53
N LYS A 108 3.22 -18.14 -25.20
CA LYS A 108 3.54 -19.29 -26.04
C LYS A 108 3.32 -20.56 -25.24
N GLU A 109 2.61 -21.53 -25.79
CA GLU A 109 2.51 -22.84 -25.14
C GLU A 109 3.83 -23.61 -25.23
N LEU A 110 4.16 -24.29 -24.14
CA LEU A 110 5.23 -25.28 -24.04
C LEU A 110 4.60 -26.69 -24.10
N GLU A 111 4.96 -27.57 -23.18
CA GLU A 111 4.37 -28.91 -23.04
C GLU A 111 3.41 -28.97 -21.85
N ASN A 112 2.47 -29.93 -21.86
CA ASN A 112 1.60 -30.26 -20.72
C ASN A 112 0.79 -29.07 -20.16
N LYS A 113 0.28 -28.18 -21.04
CA LYS A 113 -0.47 -26.96 -20.64
C LYS A 113 0.35 -26.01 -19.76
N GLN A 114 1.67 -26.04 -19.89
CA GLN A 114 2.53 -24.97 -19.40
C GLN A 114 2.72 -23.92 -20.49
N TYR A 115 2.84 -22.67 -20.09
CA TYR A 115 2.96 -21.55 -21.00
C TYR A 115 4.13 -20.67 -20.59
N GLU A 116 4.94 -20.30 -21.57
CA GLU A 116 5.94 -19.25 -21.42
C GLU A 116 5.28 -17.90 -21.68
N TYR A 117 5.57 -16.89 -20.85
CA TYR A 117 5.10 -15.53 -21.03
C TYR A 117 6.23 -14.51 -21.05
N GLN A 118 5.97 -13.39 -21.73
CA GLN A 118 6.85 -12.24 -21.75
C GLN A 118 6.04 -10.94 -21.75
N PHE A 119 6.37 -10.00 -20.87
CA PHE A 119 5.81 -8.65 -20.93
C PHE A 119 6.29 -7.90 -22.17
N LEU A 120 5.38 -7.21 -22.86
CA LEU A 120 5.69 -6.42 -24.05
C LEU A 120 6.29 -5.06 -23.73
N ASP A 121 6.14 -4.60 -22.49
CA ASP A 121 6.64 -3.35 -21.98
C ASP A 121 7.62 -3.59 -20.83
N SER A 122 8.53 -2.64 -20.63
CA SER A 122 9.31 -2.54 -19.41
C SER A 122 8.53 -1.79 -18.35
N SER A 123 8.41 -2.36 -17.15
CA SER A 123 7.84 -1.70 -15.98
C SER A 123 8.91 -1.49 -14.90
N SER A 124 8.84 -0.36 -14.19
CA SER A 124 9.59 -0.13 -12.95
C SER A 124 9.04 -0.93 -11.77
N TYR A 125 7.80 -1.41 -11.87
CA TYR A 125 7.15 -2.25 -10.87
C TYR A 125 6.91 -3.65 -11.43
N LYS A 126 7.65 -4.64 -10.89
CA LYS A 126 7.48 -6.10 -11.05
C LYS A 126 7.09 -6.60 -12.46
N ASN A 127 7.99 -7.38 -13.08
CA ASN A 127 7.72 -8.07 -14.36
C ASN A 127 7.47 -9.58 -14.15
N ASN A 128 6.71 -9.92 -13.11
CA ASN A 128 6.30 -11.30 -12.83
C ASN A 128 4.77 -11.39 -12.75
N ILE A 129 4.23 -12.50 -13.23
CA ILE A 129 2.83 -12.89 -13.03
C ILE A 129 2.76 -13.73 -11.76
N GLU A 130 1.71 -13.55 -10.95
CA GLU A 130 1.49 -14.28 -9.70
C GLU A 130 0.21 -15.14 -9.80
N LYS A 131 0.09 -16.14 -8.91
CA LYS A 131 -1.11 -16.97 -8.81
C LYS A 131 -2.33 -16.10 -8.49
N GLY A 132 -3.44 -16.34 -9.20
CA GLY A 132 -4.68 -15.61 -9.03
C GLY A 132 -4.83 -14.40 -9.96
N ASP A 133 -3.76 -13.99 -10.65
CA ASP A 133 -3.82 -12.99 -11.71
C ASP A 133 -4.66 -13.47 -12.90
N TRP A 134 -5.02 -12.54 -13.79
CA TRP A 134 -5.98 -12.76 -14.85
C TRP A 134 -5.35 -12.56 -16.23
N ILE A 135 -5.75 -13.39 -17.18
CA ILE A 135 -5.40 -13.28 -18.59
C ILE A 135 -6.68 -13.22 -19.40
N ILE A 136 -6.75 -12.26 -20.33
CA ILE A 136 -7.88 -12.10 -21.24
C ILE A 136 -7.41 -12.36 -22.65
N ILE A 137 -8.09 -13.29 -23.29
CA ILE A 137 -7.88 -13.62 -24.69
C ILE A 137 -8.99 -12.97 -25.50
N LYS A 138 -8.57 -12.16 -26.47
CA LYS A 138 -9.47 -11.53 -27.44
C LYS A 138 -9.50 -12.37 -28.71
N PRO A 139 -10.61 -13.05 -29.03
CA PRO A 139 -10.73 -13.78 -30.28
C PRO A 139 -10.73 -12.83 -31.48
N GLN A 140 -10.19 -13.29 -32.62
CA GLN A 140 -10.07 -12.47 -33.83
C GLN A 140 -11.43 -12.16 -34.50
N ASN A 141 -12.47 -12.95 -34.21
CA ASN A 141 -13.76 -12.90 -34.89
C ASN A 141 -14.85 -12.16 -34.09
N ASN A 142 -14.48 -11.21 -33.22
CA ASN A 142 -15.41 -10.42 -32.40
C ASN A 142 -16.41 -11.23 -31.55
N THR A 143 -16.01 -12.43 -31.11
CA THR A 143 -16.79 -13.21 -30.15
C THR A 143 -16.44 -12.83 -28.72
N THR A 144 -17.08 -13.47 -27.74
CA THR A 144 -16.90 -13.10 -26.33
C THR A 144 -15.48 -13.41 -25.87
N ASN A 145 -14.83 -12.45 -25.21
CA ASN A 145 -13.50 -12.63 -24.63
C ASN A 145 -13.50 -13.82 -23.66
N VAL A 146 -12.38 -14.54 -23.63
CA VAL A 146 -12.15 -15.65 -22.69
C VAL A 146 -11.34 -15.13 -21.52
N LEU A 147 -11.82 -15.37 -20.30
CA LEU A 147 -11.14 -15.03 -19.06
C LEU A 147 -10.47 -16.28 -18.48
N LEU A 148 -9.18 -16.15 -18.21
CA LEU A 148 -8.37 -17.17 -17.58
C LEU A 148 -7.85 -16.66 -16.24
N GLN A 149 -7.74 -17.55 -15.27
CA GLN A 149 -7.10 -17.28 -13.98
C GLN A 149 -5.80 -18.09 -13.87
N VAL A 150 -4.71 -17.44 -13.49
CA VAL A 150 -3.40 -18.07 -13.29
C VAL A 150 -3.46 -18.98 -12.07
N GLU A 151 -3.04 -20.24 -12.24
CA GLU A 151 -3.03 -21.24 -11.16
C GLU A 151 -1.66 -21.36 -10.48
N SER A 152 -0.59 -21.25 -11.27
CA SER A 152 0.79 -21.20 -10.79
C SER A 152 1.67 -20.41 -11.77
N SER A 153 2.79 -19.92 -11.25
CA SER A 153 3.78 -19.15 -12.00
C SER A 153 5.17 -19.42 -11.41
N GLU A 154 6.13 -19.81 -12.24
CA GLU A 154 7.53 -20.00 -11.85
C GLU A 154 8.44 -19.44 -12.94
N GLY A 155 9.18 -18.38 -12.61
CA GLY A 155 9.96 -17.63 -13.59
C GLY A 155 9.07 -17.06 -14.70
N SER A 156 9.40 -17.38 -15.96
CA SER A 156 8.62 -17.02 -17.15
C SER A 156 7.57 -18.06 -17.53
N ASN A 157 7.35 -19.10 -16.71
CA ASN A 157 6.38 -20.16 -16.98
C ASN A 157 5.14 -19.99 -16.10
N LEU A 158 3.96 -20.32 -16.64
CA LEU A 158 2.70 -20.31 -15.90
C LEU A 158 1.74 -21.42 -16.35
N THR A 159 0.75 -21.69 -15.51
CA THR A 159 -0.46 -22.45 -15.87
C THR A 159 -1.70 -21.61 -15.57
N TYR A 160 -2.80 -21.89 -16.27
CA TYR A 160 -4.06 -21.21 -16.07
C TYR A 160 -5.25 -22.15 -16.16
N LYS A 161 -6.37 -21.71 -15.59
CA LYS A 161 -7.69 -22.34 -15.75
C LYS A 161 -8.68 -21.36 -16.38
N HIS A 162 -9.65 -21.91 -17.10
CA HIS A 162 -10.77 -21.15 -17.63
C HIS A 162 -11.75 -20.77 -16.51
N VAL A 163 -12.27 -19.55 -16.58
CA VAL A 163 -13.31 -19.04 -15.68
C VAL A 163 -14.61 -19.00 -16.46
N SER A 164 -15.46 -20.00 -16.25
CA SER A 164 -16.72 -20.16 -16.98
C SER A 164 -17.79 -19.15 -16.54
N PHE A 165 -18.53 -18.65 -17.51
CA PHE A 165 -19.74 -17.86 -17.34
C PHE A 165 -20.95 -18.58 -17.96
N GLU A 166 -22.15 -18.25 -17.50
CA GLU A 166 -23.38 -18.87 -18.02
C GLU A 166 -23.60 -18.63 -19.51
N GLU A 167 -23.10 -17.50 -20.03
CA GLU A 167 -23.23 -17.16 -21.46
C GLU A 167 -22.20 -17.87 -22.36
N ASP A 168 -21.34 -18.74 -21.80
CA ASP A 168 -20.26 -19.39 -22.54
C ASP A 168 -20.75 -20.55 -23.40
N ASN A 169 -20.35 -20.53 -24.67
CA ASN A 169 -20.38 -21.72 -25.51
C ASN A 169 -19.07 -22.52 -25.30
N ASN A 170 -19.17 -23.65 -24.60
CA ASN A 170 -18.01 -24.48 -24.25
C ASN A 170 -17.17 -24.94 -25.45
N ASP A 171 -17.80 -25.24 -26.59
CA ASP A 171 -17.08 -25.68 -27.79
C ASP A 171 -16.27 -24.55 -28.40
N GLU A 172 -16.84 -23.34 -28.42
CA GLU A 172 -16.18 -22.14 -28.90
C GLU A 172 -15.01 -21.73 -28.00
N VAL A 173 -15.25 -21.68 -26.68
CA VAL A 173 -14.20 -21.37 -25.69
C VAL A 173 -13.06 -22.38 -25.78
N SER A 174 -13.38 -23.66 -25.86
CA SER A 174 -12.36 -24.72 -26.01
C SER A 174 -11.57 -24.53 -27.30
N THR A 175 -12.21 -24.15 -28.40
CA THR A 175 -11.54 -23.85 -29.67
C THR A 175 -10.63 -22.62 -29.55
N ILE A 176 -11.07 -21.55 -28.89
CA ILE A 176 -10.25 -20.34 -28.66
C ILE A 176 -9.03 -20.69 -27.83
N ILE A 177 -9.19 -21.42 -26.72
CA ILE A 177 -8.09 -21.86 -25.86
C ILE A 177 -7.16 -22.79 -26.64
N ASN A 178 -7.68 -23.75 -27.38
CA ASN A 178 -6.88 -24.69 -28.17
C ASN A 178 -6.14 -24.02 -29.36
N ASN A 179 -6.63 -22.88 -29.86
CA ASN A 179 -5.94 -22.10 -30.88
C ASN A 179 -4.80 -21.22 -30.33
N ILE A 180 -4.67 -21.16 -29.00
CA ILE A 180 -3.53 -20.59 -28.27
C ILE A 180 -2.49 -21.66 -28.01
N THR A 181 -2.91 -22.91 -27.83
CA THR A 181 -2.07 -24.10 -27.65
C THR A 181 -1.46 -24.60 -28.96
N ASN A 182 -1.13 -23.70 -29.89
CA ASN A 182 -0.27 -24.04 -31.02
C ASN A 182 1.15 -23.58 -30.66
N PRO A 183 2.09 -24.51 -30.38
CA PRO A 183 3.44 -24.16 -29.92
C PRO A 183 4.25 -23.34 -30.95
N GLU A 184 3.80 -23.23 -32.19
CA GLU A 184 4.42 -22.38 -33.22
C GLU A 184 3.92 -20.93 -33.22
N ILE A 185 2.83 -20.61 -32.49
CA ILE A 185 2.18 -19.30 -32.53
C ILE A 185 2.38 -18.55 -31.22
N VAL A 186 3.10 -17.43 -31.27
CA VAL A 186 3.20 -16.46 -30.16
C VAL A 186 1.99 -15.53 -30.23
N ARG A 187 1.18 -15.50 -29.16
CA ARG A 187 -0.05 -14.68 -29.09
C ARG A 187 0.14 -13.49 -28.17
N GLU A 188 -0.36 -12.32 -28.57
CA GLU A 188 -0.49 -11.17 -27.68
C GLU A 188 -1.84 -11.23 -26.95
N VAL A 189 -1.80 -11.12 -25.63
CA VAL A 189 -2.99 -11.14 -24.76
C VAL A 189 -2.92 -10.00 -23.74
N VAL A 190 -4.04 -9.76 -23.05
CA VAL A 190 -4.11 -8.76 -21.99
C VAL A 190 -3.94 -9.46 -20.64
N TYR A 191 -3.04 -8.94 -19.82
CA TYR A 191 -2.82 -9.35 -18.44
C TYR A 191 -3.44 -8.33 -17.50
N TYR A 192 -4.08 -8.83 -16.44
CA TYR A 192 -4.46 -8.04 -15.28
C TYR A 192 -3.90 -8.65 -14.00
N GLN A 193 -3.20 -7.84 -13.21
CA GLN A 193 -2.85 -8.21 -11.84
C GLN A 193 -4.13 -8.32 -11.01
N ASN A 194 -4.20 -9.27 -10.07
CA ASN A 194 -5.38 -9.42 -9.23
C ASN A 194 -5.53 -8.25 -8.24
N ILE A 195 -6.73 -7.67 -8.15
CA ILE A 195 -7.05 -6.72 -7.08
C ILE A 195 -7.38 -7.53 -5.83
N GLU A 196 -6.45 -7.55 -4.87
CA GLU A 196 -6.70 -8.06 -3.52
C GLU A 196 -7.12 -6.91 -2.59
N PRO A 197 -8.40 -6.82 -2.15
CA PRO A 197 -8.88 -5.67 -1.39
C PRO A 197 -8.12 -5.43 -0.09
N SER A 198 -7.79 -6.48 0.67
CA SER A 198 -7.03 -6.33 1.91
C SER A 198 -5.62 -5.79 1.66
N VAL A 199 -4.94 -6.32 0.64
CA VAL A 199 -3.62 -5.85 0.22
C VAL A 199 -3.68 -4.40 -0.22
N TYR A 200 -4.71 -4.03 -0.99
CA TYR A 200 -4.97 -2.65 -1.39
C TYR A 200 -5.12 -1.75 -0.17
N TYR A 201 -6.00 -2.10 0.76
CA TYR A 201 -6.29 -1.29 1.93
C TYR A 201 -5.06 -1.10 2.82
N LEU A 202 -4.27 -2.15 3.07
CA LEU A 202 -3.02 -2.05 3.81
C LEU A 202 -2.01 -1.10 3.12
N ASN A 203 -1.84 -1.22 1.80
CA ASN A 203 -0.97 -0.31 1.03
C ASN A 203 -1.45 1.14 1.12
N MET A 204 -2.75 1.37 0.98
CA MET A 204 -3.35 2.70 1.07
C MET A 204 -3.15 3.30 2.46
N ILE A 205 -3.28 2.53 3.53
CA ILE A 205 -3.01 3.00 4.90
C ILE A 205 -1.53 3.39 5.04
N GLY A 206 -0.60 2.61 4.49
CA GLY A 206 0.82 2.97 4.44
C GLY A 206 1.06 4.30 3.72
N ILE A 207 0.44 4.48 2.54
CA ILE A 207 0.45 5.74 1.80
C ILE A 207 -0.09 6.91 2.64
N TYR A 208 -1.21 6.70 3.34
CA TYR A 208 -1.80 7.71 4.21
C TYR A 208 -0.87 8.07 5.36
N ILE A 209 -0.24 7.10 6.02
CA ILE A 209 0.75 7.35 7.07
C ILE A 209 1.87 8.25 6.56
N TYR A 210 2.45 7.92 5.40
CA TYR A 210 3.53 8.72 4.82
C TYR A 210 3.07 10.16 4.52
N ASN A 211 1.92 10.32 3.85
CA ASN A 211 1.41 11.64 3.48
C ASN A 211 0.94 12.46 4.68
N ILE A 212 0.33 11.84 5.70
CA ILE A 212 -0.14 12.52 6.91
C ILE A 212 1.06 13.02 7.74
N PHE A 213 2.00 12.14 8.07
CA PHE A 213 3.03 12.43 9.06
C PHE A 213 4.31 13.02 8.49
N PHE A 214 4.63 12.75 7.22
CA PHE A 214 5.91 13.15 6.64
C PHE A 214 5.75 14.22 5.55
N VAL A 215 4.93 14.02 4.52
CA VAL A 215 4.86 14.98 3.40
C VAL A 215 3.91 16.17 3.64
N GLY A 216 2.68 15.86 4.08
CA GLY A 216 1.51 16.72 3.93
C GLY A 216 0.64 16.20 2.78
N ILE A 217 -0.69 16.21 2.95
CA ILE A 217 -1.67 15.72 1.95
C ILE A 217 -1.79 16.70 0.74
N GLU A 218 -1.07 17.81 0.80
CA GLU A 218 -1.24 19.04 0.03
C GLU A 218 -0.70 18.99 -1.40
N ASN A 219 0.16 18.04 -1.72
CA ASN A 219 0.97 18.11 -2.94
C ASN A 219 1.00 16.77 -3.66
N ASN A 220 0.11 16.62 -4.64
CA ASN A 220 0.16 15.57 -5.66
C ASN A 220 1.43 15.65 -6.54
N THR A 221 2.31 16.62 -6.28
CA THR A 221 3.61 16.80 -6.93
C THR A 221 4.76 16.04 -6.24
N TYR A 222 4.57 15.52 -5.02
CA TYR A 222 5.63 14.79 -4.33
C TYR A 222 5.68 13.32 -4.73
N SER A 223 6.90 12.84 -4.94
CA SER A 223 7.18 11.46 -5.26
C SER A 223 6.84 10.53 -4.09
N LYS A 224 6.47 9.30 -4.43
CA LYS A 224 6.42 8.19 -3.48
C LYS A 224 7.77 8.05 -2.75
N PRO A 225 7.78 7.55 -1.50
CA PRO A 225 9.03 7.34 -0.77
C PRO A 225 9.87 6.28 -1.49
N GLY A 226 11.16 6.57 -1.68
CA GLY A 226 12.07 5.74 -2.47
C GLY A 226 12.42 4.40 -1.81
N ILE A 227 12.12 4.23 -0.52
CA ILE A 227 12.45 3.02 0.25
C ILE A 227 11.92 1.73 -0.38
N ASN A 228 10.70 1.74 -0.94
CA ASN A 228 10.13 0.55 -1.57
C ASN A 228 10.86 0.20 -2.87
N ASP A 229 11.29 1.19 -3.65
CA ASP A 229 12.05 0.96 -4.87
C ASP A 229 13.46 0.44 -4.56
N ILE A 230 14.08 0.94 -3.49
CA ILE A 230 15.37 0.45 -2.97
C ILE A 230 15.23 -1.02 -2.56
N ILE A 231 14.22 -1.37 -1.78
CA ILE A 231 13.99 -2.76 -1.32
C ILE A 231 13.71 -3.68 -2.49
N ASN A 232 12.83 -3.28 -3.42
CA ASN A 232 12.55 -4.04 -4.63
C ASN A 232 13.82 -4.25 -5.47
N SER A 233 14.65 -3.22 -5.62
CA SER A 233 15.94 -3.34 -6.31
C SER A 233 16.86 -4.36 -5.63
N ILE A 234 16.97 -4.31 -4.30
CA ILE A 234 17.77 -5.27 -3.52
C ILE A 234 17.26 -6.70 -3.70
N LEU A 235 15.95 -6.92 -3.63
CA LEU A 235 15.33 -8.23 -3.83
C LEU A 235 15.55 -8.77 -5.25
N ASN A 236 15.53 -7.89 -6.26
CA ASN A 236 15.65 -8.25 -7.67
C ASN A 236 17.10 -8.28 -8.19
N MET A 237 18.09 -7.84 -7.39
CA MET A 237 19.50 -7.90 -7.78
C MET A 237 19.98 -9.35 -7.94
N ASN A 238 20.19 -9.76 -9.20
CA ASN A 238 20.55 -11.11 -9.65
C ASN A 238 21.94 -11.63 -9.22
N ASN A 239 22.75 -10.88 -8.47
CA ASN A 239 24.12 -11.28 -8.15
C ASN A 239 24.31 -11.78 -6.70
N SER A 240 25.01 -12.91 -6.61
CA SER A 240 25.68 -13.62 -5.48
C SER A 240 24.92 -13.92 -4.17
N LEU A 241 23.71 -13.40 -3.98
CA LEU A 241 23.00 -13.46 -2.70
C LEU A 241 21.63 -14.13 -2.90
N LYS A 242 21.62 -15.43 -3.22
CA LYS A 242 20.39 -16.25 -3.16
C LYS A 242 19.94 -16.32 -1.69
N ASN A 243 18.65 -16.14 -1.43
CA ASN A 243 18.01 -16.12 -0.09
C ASN A 243 18.20 -14.81 0.69
N LYS A 244 17.94 -13.65 0.06
CA LYS A 244 17.82 -12.40 0.81
C LYS A 244 16.54 -12.42 1.66
N LYS A 245 16.69 -12.13 2.94
CA LYS A 245 15.56 -11.80 3.83
C LYS A 245 15.62 -10.32 4.17
N ILE A 246 14.50 -9.63 4.04
CA ILE A 246 14.34 -8.24 4.47
C ILE A 246 13.63 -8.29 5.80
N ASN A 247 14.23 -7.73 6.85
CA ASN A 247 13.62 -7.66 8.16
C ASN A 247 13.40 -6.21 8.56
N VAL A 248 12.27 -5.95 9.22
CA VAL A 248 11.96 -4.64 9.79
C VAL A 248 12.19 -4.72 11.30
N ILE A 249 13.05 -3.86 11.82
CA ILE A 249 13.43 -3.82 13.23
C ILE A 249 12.37 -3.03 14.01
N GLU A 250 11.86 -3.64 15.09
CA GLU A 250 10.98 -2.93 16.01
C GLU A 250 11.78 -1.90 16.84
N PRO A 251 11.39 -0.62 16.83
CA PRO A 251 12.05 0.39 17.66
C PRO A 251 11.74 0.14 19.15
N TYR A 252 12.74 0.30 20.01
CA TYR A 252 12.64 0.18 21.48
C TYR A 252 12.33 -1.22 22.04
N ASN A 253 12.82 -2.31 21.43
CA ASN A 253 12.77 -3.62 22.05
C ASN A 253 13.72 -3.70 23.28
N ASN A 254 13.25 -4.31 24.38
CA ASN A 254 13.81 -4.18 25.74
C ASN A 254 15.31 -4.57 25.87
N ASP A 255 15.85 -5.36 24.95
CA ASP A 255 17.22 -5.91 25.03
C ASP A 255 18.26 -5.17 24.17
N GLN A 256 17.85 -4.20 23.34
CA GLN A 256 18.77 -3.43 22.49
C GLN A 256 18.73 -1.92 22.83
N LYS A 257 19.04 -1.59 24.09
CA LYS A 257 19.24 -0.21 24.59
C LYS A 257 20.53 0.46 24.07
N LYS A 258 20.98 0.17 22.85
CA LYS A 258 21.90 1.08 22.15
C LYS A 258 21.03 1.96 21.28
N ASN A 259 20.89 3.22 21.71
CA ASN A 259 20.19 4.29 21.00
C ASN A 259 20.76 4.44 19.59
N PHE A 260 20.25 3.62 18.67
CA PHE A 260 20.56 3.64 17.24
C PHE A 260 20.42 5.04 16.62
N PHE A 261 19.53 5.80 17.23
CA PHE A 261 19.11 7.12 16.85
C PHE A 261 19.96 8.26 17.43
N ASP A 262 20.93 8.00 18.32
CA ASP A 262 21.86 9.04 18.83
C ASP A 262 22.81 9.56 17.72
N ASN A 263 22.82 8.95 16.53
CA ASN A 263 23.67 9.34 15.39
C ASN A 263 22.92 10.03 14.23
N LEU A 264 21.58 10.05 14.22
CA LEU A 264 20.82 10.79 13.20
C LEU A 264 20.91 12.29 13.46
N ALA A 265 20.91 13.13 12.41
CA ALA A 265 21.18 14.57 12.47
C ALA A 265 20.37 15.38 13.52
N PHE A 266 19.27 14.83 14.04
CA PHE A 266 18.53 15.32 15.20
C PHE A 266 19.30 15.29 16.53
N SER A 267 20.33 14.47 16.69
CA SER A 267 21.10 14.28 17.93
C SER A 267 22.13 15.39 18.19
N LYS A 268 22.41 16.24 17.20
CA LYS A 268 23.27 17.41 17.38
C LYS A 268 22.61 18.53 18.18
N GLN A 269 21.34 18.38 18.58
CA GLN A 269 20.64 19.33 19.46
C GLN A 269 20.71 18.87 20.93
N PRO A 270 20.82 19.80 21.90
CA PRO A 270 20.95 19.47 23.31
C PRO A 270 19.79 18.58 23.77
N LYS A 271 20.08 17.65 24.70
CA LYS A 271 19.15 16.70 25.32
C LYS A 271 17.91 17.40 25.87
N ASN A 272 16.92 17.60 25.02
CA ASN A 272 15.63 18.16 25.37
C ASN A 272 14.64 16.99 25.39
N VAL A 273 14.16 16.61 26.58
CA VAL A 273 13.26 15.46 26.81
C VAL A 273 12.01 15.50 25.91
N LYS A 274 11.61 16.71 25.48
CA LYS A 274 10.51 16.93 24.54
C LYS A 274 10.81 16.40 23.12
N MET A 275 12.04 16.57 22.65
CA MET A 275 12.45 16.12 21.31
C MET A 275 12.61 14.59 21.24
N SER A 276 13.02 13.94 22.34
CA SER A 276 13.13 12.47 22.37
C SER A 276 11.78 11.76 22.25
N LYS A 277 10.70 12.32 22.82
CA LYS A 277 9.37 11.70 22.73
C LYS A 277 8.72 11.87 21.36
N VAL A 278 8.90 13.02 20.71
CA VAL A 278 8.50 13.24 19.31
C VAL A 278 9.18 12.23 18.40
N LYS A 279 10.47 11.99 18.64
CA LYS A 279 11.27 11.05 17.87
C LYS A 279 10.76 9.61 18.00
N GLU A 280 10.47 9.17 19.23
CA GLU A 280 9.85 7.86 19.49
C GLU A 280 8.54 7.69 18.73
N ILE A 281 7.69 8.73 18.70
CA ILE A 281 6.43 8.71 17.96
C ILE A 281 6.70 8.53 16.46
N LEU A 282 7.58 9.34 15.87
CA LEU A 282 7.92 9.24 14.45
C LEU A 282 8.53 7.88 14.07
N GLU A 283 9.36 7.31 14.94
CA GLU A 283 9.93 5.97 14.77
C GLU A 283 8.86 4.89 14.73
N ARG A 284 7.87 4.95 15.64
CA ARG A 284 6.73 4.03 15.62
C ARG A 284 5.87 4.20 14.35
N VAL A 285 5.68 5.44 13.90
CA VAL A 285 4.96 5.72 12.65
C VAL A 285 5.71 5.13 11.45
N ALA A 286 7.03 5.29 11.37
CA ALA A 286 7.84 4.70 10.31
C ALA A 286 7.88 3.16 10.37
N TYR A 287 7.98 2.59 11.57
CA TYR A 287 7.88 1.14 11.76
C TYR A 287 6.55 0.58 11.24
N MET A 288 5.43 1.23 11.59
CA MET A 288 4.11 0.86 11.10
C MET A 288 4.00 0.98 9.58
N TYR A 289 4.55 2.06 9.00
CA TYR A 289 4.65 2.22 7.54
C TYR A 289 5.37 1.02 6.90
N LEU A 290 6.51 0.60 7.45
CA LEU A 290 7.31 -0.51 6.93
C LEU A 290 6.56 -1.85 7.05
N LYS A 291 5.86 -2.10 8.16
CA LYS A 291 4.98 -3.27 8.31
C LYS A 291 3.85 -3.32 7.26
N LEU A 292 3.40 -2.16 6.78
CA LEU A 292 2.32 -2.01 5.79
C LEU A 292 2.80 -2.03 4.34
N THR A 293 4.11 -1.87 4.08
CA THR A 293 4.63 -1.69 2.71
C THR A 293 5.64 -2.74 2.30
N ILE A 294 6.37 -3.33 3.24
CA ILE A 294 7.34 -4.41 2.99
C ILE A 294 6.68 -5.76 3.29
N LYS A 295 6.05 -6.36 2.28
CA LYS A 295 5.33 -7.64 2.43
C LYS A 295 6.26 -8.77 2.82
N GLU A 296 7.50 -8.72 2.34
CA GLU A 296 8.51 -9.76 2.49
C GLU A 296 9.07 -9.87 3.92
N SER A 297 8.84 -8.86 4.76
CA SER A 297 9.28 -8.85 6.15
C SER A 297 8.48 -9.84 7.01
N GLU A 298 9.16 -10.57 7.88
CA GLU A 298 8.51 -11.47 8.85
C GLU A 298 7.58 -10.69 9.79
N ASN A 299 7.89 -9.42 10.07
CA ASN A 299 7.08 -8.52 10.90
C ASN A 299 5.96 -7.80 10.13
N SER A 300 5.78 -8.09 8.84
CA SER A 300 4.74 -7.45 8.01
C SER A 300 3.32 -7.86 8.44
N TYR A 301 2.35 -6.97 8.24
CA TYR A 301 0.94 -7.32 8.47
C TYR A 301 0.47 -8.45 7.55
N TYR A 302 1.08 -8.59 6.37
CA TYR A 302 0.77 -9.62 5.39
C TYR A 302 1.13 -11.04 5.87
N ASN A 303 2.24 -11.15 6.61
CA ASN A 303 2.76 -12.43 7.11
C ASN A 303 2.33 -12.75 8.54
N SER A 304 1.95 -11.74 9.33
CA SER A 304 1.59 -11.92 10.75
C SER A 304 0.37 -12.81 11.00
N ARG A 305 -0.57 -12.85 10.04
CA ARG A 305 -1.88 -13.53 10.12
C ARG A 305 -2.35 -13.96 8.73
N LYS A 306 -3.16 -15.02 8.67
CA LYS A 306 -3.67 -15.57 7.40
C LYS A 306 -4.94 -14.87 6.93
N GLU A 307 -5.82 -14.50 7.86
CA GLU A 307 -7.11 -13.90 7.53
C GLU A 307 -7.05 -12.37 7.51
N ASP A 308 -7.71 -11.76 6.53
CA ASP A 308 -7.72 -10.30 6.35
C ASP A 308 -8.24 -9.56 7.59
N LYS A 309 -9.28 -10.09 8.25
CA LYS A 309 -9.82 -9.50 9.48
C LYS A 309 -8.77 -9.43 10.58
N GLU A 310 -8.00 -10.50 10.78
CA GLU A 310 -6.96 -10.55 11.81
C GLU A 310 -5.82 -9.56 11.51
N ARG A 311 -5.43 -9.42 10.24
CA ARG A 311 -4.42 -8.45 9.81
C ARG A 311 -4.85 -7.02 10.12
N ILE A 312 -6.11 -6.68 9.81
CA ILE A 312 -6.68 -5.35 10.10
C ILE A 312 -6.83 -5.13 11.61
N THR A 313 -7.26 -6.13 12.38
CA THR A 313 -7.33 -6.02 13.84
C THR A 313 -5.97 -5.72 14.46
N LEU A 314 -4.90 -6.41 14.02
CA LEU A 314 -3.54 -6.15 14.52
C LEU A 314 -3.07 -4.72 14.20
N LEU A 315 -3.41 -4.21 13.01
CA LEU A 315 -3.15 -2.81 12.67
C LEU A 315 -3.90 -1.85 13.61
N LEU A 316 -5.19 -2.09 13.87
CA LEU A 316 -5.98 -1.26 14.79
C LEU A 316 -5.40 -1.25 16.22
N GLU A 317 -4.91 -2.39 16.70
CA GLU A 317 -4.25 -2.49 18.00
C GLU A 317 -2.97 -1.64 18.06
N ASP A 318 -2.14 -1.68 17.01
CA ASP A 318 -0.92 -0.87 16.93
C ASP A 318 -1.23 0.63 16.81
N LEU A 319 -2.32 0.99 16.11
CA LEU A 319 -2.81 2.36 16.04
C LEU A 319 -3.28 2.87 17.41
N GLU A 320 -4.02 2.06 18.16
CA GLU A 320 -4.44 2.42 19.52
C GLU A 320 -3.24 2.59 20.47
N LYS A 321 -2.18 1.79 20.33
CA LYS A 321 -0.92 2.02 21.07
C LYS A 321 -0.30 3.36 20.68
N LEU A 322 -0.25 3.69 19.40
CA LEU A 322 0.27 4.97 18.91
C LEU A 322 -0.56 6.16 19.43
N LYS A 323 -1.89 6.04 19.44
CA LYS A 323 -2.84 7.02 20.01
C LYS A 323 -2.51 7.36 21.44
N ARG A 324 -2.32 6.33 22.27
CA ARG A 324 -1.97 6.49 23.69
C ARG A 324 -0.64 7.20 23.84
N ASN A 325 0.38 6.80 23.10
CA ASN A 325 1.70 7.46 23.13
C ASN A 325 1.64 8.95 22.75
N ILE A 326 0.85 9.30 21.73
CA ILE A 326 0.63 10.70 21.32
C ILE A 326 -0.15 11.47 22.41
N THR A 327 -1.18 10.84 22.98
CA THR A 327 -2.00 11.43 24.05
C THR A 327 -1.16 11.70 25.30
N ASP A 328 -0.31 10.75 25.70
CA ASP A 328 0.61 10.90 26.83
C ASP A 328 1.62 12.02 26.58
N PHE A 329 2.14 12.12 25.34
CA PHE A 329 3.02 13.21 24.94
C PHE A 329 2.34 14.59 25.01
N ILE A 330 1.06 14.67 24.62
CA ILE A 330 0.29 15.92 24.69
C ILE A 330 0.01 16.30 26.15
N ASN A 331 -0.42 15.35 26.98
CA ASN A 331 -0.83 15.59 28.37
C ASN A 331 0.35 15.83 29.33
N SER A 332 1.53 15.27 29.04
CA SER A 332 2.74 15.49 29.84
C SER A 332 3.41 16.85 29.59
N ASN A 333 2.97 17.58 28.56
CA ASN A 333 3.39 18.94 28.28
C ASN A 333 2.23 19.89 28.61
N GLU A 334 2.48 21.11 29.10
CA GLU A 334 1.51 22.21 29.21
C GLU A 334 0.97 22.70 27.83
N MET A 335 0.98 21.82 26.82
CA MET A 335 0.45 21.96 25.48
C MET A 335 -1.08 21.85 25.42
N GLN A 336 -1.73 21.37 26.49
CA GLN A 336 -3.20 21.36 26.58
C GLN A 336 -3.79 22.73 26.26
N THR A 337 -3.21 23.83 26.76
CA THR A 337 -3.77 25.18 26.56
C THR A 337 -3.59 25.69 25.13
N VAL A 338 -2.55 25.25 24.39
CA VAL A 338 -2.31 25.64 22.99
C VAL A 338 -3.11 24.77 22.03
N LEU A 339 -3.24 23.47 22.30
CA LEU A 339 -4.08 22.55 21.51
C LEU A 339 -5.57 22.84 21.73
N LEU A 340 -6.03 23.07 22.97
CA LEU A 340 -7.39 23.51 23.24
C LEU A 340 -7.66 24.92 22.69
N ARG A 341 -6.72 25.86 22.75
CA ARG A 341 -6.89 27.15 22.04
C ARG A 341 -6.93 26.99 20.52
N SER A 342 -6.15 26.08 19.92
CA SER A 342 -6.29 25.79 18.48
C SER A 342 -7.59 25.07 18.09
N TYR A 343 -8.32 24.52 19.07
CA TYR A 343 -9.67 23.96 18.92
C TYR A 343 -10.79 24.93 19.34
N LEU A 344 -10.51 25.92 20.21
CA LEU A 344 -11.53 26.79 20.84
C LEU A 344 -11.37 28.29 20.55
N SER A 345 -10.23 28.74 20.06
CA SER A 345 -10.00 30.13 19.64
C SER A 345 -9.78 30.20 18.13
N ASP A 346 -10.84 29.89 17.39
CA ASP A 346 -11.07 30.53 16.12
C ASP A 346 -12.58 30.85 16.05
N GLU A 347 -12.92 32.09 16.37
CA GLU A 347 -14.12 32.77 15.85
C GLU A 347 -14.12 32.83 14.30
N LEU A 348 -13.12 32.21 13.65
CA LEU A 348 -12.99 31.91 12.22
C LEU A 348 -13.48 30.50 11.82
N LEU A 349 -13.92 29.63 12.75
CA LEU A 349 -14.59 28.35 12.45
C LEU A 349 -16.06 28.53 12.03
N LYS A 350 -16.32 29.37 11.01
CA LYS A 350 -17.57 29.31 10.23
C LYS A 350 -17.50 28.34 9.05
N GLU A 351 -16.33 27.78 8.77
CA GLU A 351 -16.18 26.68 7.82
C GLU A 351 -15.19 25.68 8.39
N ILE A 352 -15.65 24.45 8.66
CA ILE A 352 -14.74 23.32 8.80
C ILE A 352 -13.97 23.25 7.48
N PRO A 353 -12.63 23.32 7.50
CA PRO A 353 -11.89 23.29 6.26
C PRO A 353 -12.11 21.93 5.61
N THR A 354 -12.64 21.93 4.39
CA THR A 354 -12.68 20.75 3.52
C THR A 354 -11.27 20.13 3.41
N LEU A 355 -11.16 18.85 3.00
CA LEU A 355 -9.85 18.21 2.75
C LEU A 355 -8.94 19.13 1.90
N SER A 356 -9.55 19.86 0.94
CA SER A 356 -8.97 20.92 0.09
C SER A 356 -8.43 22.18 0.78
N GLN A 357 -8.89 22.54 1.98
CA GLN A 357 -8.43 23.72 2.73
C GLN A 357 -7.36 23.37 3.78
N LEU A 358 -7.36 22.12 4.28
CA LEU A 358 -6.23 21.50 5.00
C LEU A 358 -5.07 21.11 4.06
N ILE A 359 -5.21 21.40 2.76
CA ILE A 359 -4.29 21.16 1.65
C ILE A 359 -3.42 22.40 1.31
N ASN A 360 -3.51 23.50 2.07
CA ASN A 360 -2.78 24.76 1.77
C ASN A 360 -1.72 25.25 2.80
N ASN A 361 -1.49 24.56 3.92
CA ASN A 361 -0.49 24.93 4.94
C ASN A 361 0.84 24.15 4.80
N SER A 362 1.61 24.55 3.80
CA SER A 362 2.96 24.08 3.47
C SER A 362 4.04 24.32 4.56
N GLN A 363 5.01 23.39 4.69
CA GLN A 363 6.44 23.62 4.35
C GLN A 363 7.40 22.46 4.74
N ILE A 364 7.90 21.79 3.69
CA ILE A 364 9.28 21.46 3.29
C ILE A 364 10.29 21.09 4.42
N GLY A 365 10.76 19.83 4.38
CA GLY A 365 11.93 19.34 5.13
C GLY A 365 11.97 17.84 5.44
N VAL A 366 10.87 17.10 5.26
CA VAL A 366 10.65 15.82 5.96
C VAL A 366 10.94 14.56 5.12
N SER A 367 10.94 14.63 3.78
CA SER A 367 11.15 13.43 2.95
C SER A 367 12.54 12.80 3.14
N LEU A 368 13.59 13.62 3.23
CA LEU A 368 14.97 13.18 3.47
C LEU A 368 15.18 12.59 4.89
N GLU A 369 14.31 12.93 5.83
CA GLU A 369 14.33 12.38 7.19
C GLU A 369 13.55 11.06 7.26
N PHE A 370 12.46 10.93 6.49
CA PHE A 370 11.70 9.70 6.38
C PHE A 370 12.53 8.57 5.76
N ASP A 371 13.20 8.80 4.63
CA ASP A 371 13.98 7.74 3.98
C ASP A 371 15.14 7.26 4.86
N LYS A 372 15.77 8.17 5.61
CA LYS A 372 16.78 7.82 6.62
C LYS A 372 16.17 7.01 7.75
N LEU A 373 15.05 7.47 8.31
CA LEU A 373 14.33 6.80 9.38
C LEU A 373 13.92 5.39 8.97
N THR A 374 13.37 5.21 7.78
CA THR A 374 12.95 3.89 7.30
C THR A 374 14.13 3.00 6.96
N SER A 375 15.17 3.51 6.28
CA SER A 375 16.36 2.71 5.95
C SER A 375 17.06 2.21 7.22
N SER A 376 17.05 3.02 8.26
CA SER A 376 17.62 2.68 9.55
C SER A 376 16.89 1.50 10.24
N LEU A 377 15.59 1.34 9.96
CA LEU A 377 14.75 0.27 10.53
C LEU A 377 14.72 -1.00 9.66
N VAL A 378 15.53 -1.07 8.60
CA VAL A 378 15.55 -2.19 7.67
C VAL A 378 16.91 -2.89 7.68
N GLU A 379 16.86 -4.21 7.84
CA GLU A 379 18.01 -5.10 7.74
C GLU A 379 17.86 -6.04 6.54
N VAL A 380 18.95 -6.20 5.79
CA VAL A 380 19.07 -7.15 4.70
C VAL A 380 19.97 -8.28 5.18
N GLN A 381 19.40 -9.47 5.31
CA GLN A 381 20.15 -10.69 5.58
C GLN A 381 20.40 -11.43 4.28
N SER A 382 21.64 -11.83 4.05
CA SER A 382 22.01 -12.76 2.98
C SER A 382 23.07 -13.75 3.47
N GLY A 383 22.69 -15.03 3.53
CA GLY A 383 23.52 -16.06 4.16
C GLY A 383 23.75 -15.73 5.65
N ASN A 384 25.03 -15.68 6.05
CA ASN A 384 25.45 -15.35 7.43
C ASN A 384 25.68 -13.85 7.65
N MET A 385 25.46 -13.02 6.63
CA MET A 385 25.71 -11.59 6.68
C MET A 385 24.38 -10.85 6.85
N THR A 386 24.30 -10.00 7.86
CA THR A 386 23.21 -9.06 8.07
C THR A 386 23.78 -7.65 7.99
N ILE A 387 23.26 -6.84 7.08
CA ILE A 387 23.68 -5.44 6.91
C ILE A 387 22.43 -4.57 7.00
N ARG A 388 22.55 -3.41 7.66
CA ARG A 388 21.50 -2.41 7.67
C ARG A 388 21.44 -1.66 6.36
N LEU A 389 20.23 -1.27 5.97
CA LEU A 389 20.04 -0.63 4.68
C LEU A 389 20.73 0.74 4.59
N ASP A 390 20.77 1.52 5.67
CA ASP A 390 21.49 2.79 5.71
C ASP A 390 23.01 2.64 5.56
N ASP A 391 23.60 1.60 6.18
CA ASP A 391 25.00 1.25 6.00
C ASP A 391 25.27 0.84 4.54
N MET A 392 24.39 0.03 3.93
CA MET A 392 24.52 -0.34 2.52
C MET A 392 24.47 0.87 1.58
N LEU A 393 23.55 1.81 1.82
CA LEU A 393 23.38 3.03 1.01
C LEU A 393 24.56 4.00 1.16
N THR A 394 25.38 3.87 2.20
CA THR A 394 26.58 4.70 2.40
C THR A 394 27.81 4.12 1.68
N ILE A 395 27.78 2.83 1.34
CA ILE A 395 28.89 2.11 0.70
C ILE A 395 28.77 2.10 -0.84
N MET A 396 27.55 2.26 -1.38
CA MET A 396 27.26 2.40 -2.82
C MET A 396 27.53 3.83 -3.31
#